data_AF-A0A958FPU4-F1
#
_entry.id   AF-A0A958FPU4-F1
#
_cell.length_a   1.000
_cell.length_b   1.000
_cell.length_c   1.000
_cell.angle_alpha   90.00
_cell.angle_beta   90.00
_cell.angle_gamma   90.00
#
_symmetry.space_group_name_H-M   'P 1'
#
loop_
_entity.id
_entity.type
_entity.pdbx_description
1 polymer ?
#
loop_
_entity_poly.entity_id
_entity_poly.type
_entity_poly.pdbx_seq_one_letter_code
_entity_poly.pdbx_strand_id
1 'polypeptide(L)'
;MSTNTTDGILEIMDGGHGFLRNPLKNFQPQKTDIFVPGKIIKEFNLKDGHHVLGKLGKAPNPNQSKPLKEIVKINGLTIQKYEKLKEYKTSVVIDPEEPLKMQMSENDITGRMIDLFTPIGKGQRGMVISPPKAGKTSILKHVAKAVLQNHADVDVFALLIDERPE
;
A
#
# COMPACT_ATOMS: atom_id res chain seq x y z
N MET A 1 -11.26 7.13 28.34
CA MET A 1 -10.36 8.19 27.83
C MET A 1 -10.54 8.25 26.32
N SER A 2 -11.08 9.34 25.77
CA SER A 2 -11.44 9.44 24.35
C SER A 2 -10.20 9.46 23.46
N THR A 3 -9.77 8.30 22.98
CA THR A 3 -8.69 8.19 22.00
C THR A 3 -9.20 8.68 20.65
N ASN A 4 -9.10 10.00 20.43
CA ASN A 4 -9.42 10.69 19.17
C ASN A 4 -8.30 10.44 18.14
N THR A 5 -7.92 9.17 17.99
CA THR A 5 -6.88 8.67 17.09
C THR A 5 -7.52 8.25 15.77
N THR A 6 -6.80 8.48 14.69
CA THR A 6 -7.23 8.12 13.34
C THR A 6 -6.00 7.81 12.51
N ASP A 7 -6.20 7.11 11.41
CA ASP A 7 -5.17 6.80 10.45
C ASP A 7 -5.63 6.99 9.00
N GLY A 8 -4.66 6.96 8.10
CA GLY A 8 -4.88 6.95 6.65
C GLY A 8 -3.56 7.07 5.90
N ILE A 9 -3.66 7.05 4.57
CA ILE A 9 -2.50 7.13 3.67
C ILE A 9 -2.31 8.58 3.24
N LEU A 10 -1.13 9.14 3.51
CA LEU A 10 -0.82 10.52 3.19
C LEU A 10 -0.73 10.74 1.68
N GLU A 11 -1.46 11.73 1.20
CA GLU A 11 -1.29 12.36 -0.11
C GLU A 11 -0.91 13.84 0.12
N ILE A 12 0.21 14.27 -0.46
CA ILE A 12 0.77 15.61 -0.36
C ILE A 12 0.35 16.39 -1.60
N MET A 13 -0.26 17.55 -1.38
CA MET A 13 -0.68 18.47 -2.43
C MET A 13 0.48 19.38 -2.84
N ASP A 14 0.39 19.99 -4.02
CA ASP A 14 1.41 20.92 -4.54
C ASP A 14 1.74 22.08 -3.57
N GLY A 15 0.79 22.48 -2.73
CA GLY A 15 0.97 23.50 -1.68
C GLY A 15 1.75 23.02 -0.44
N GLY A 16 2.26 21.80 -0.43
CA GLY A 16 3.07 21.21 0.65
C GLY A 16 2.30 20.81 1.91
N HIS A 17 0.98 20.99 1.94
CA HIS A 17 0.08 20.34 2.91
C HIS A 17 -0.43 19.03 2.32
N GLY A 18 -1.11 18.20 3.11
CA GLY A 18 -1.63 16.93 2.62
C GLY A 18 -2.96 16.54 3.24
N PHE A 19 -3.45 15.39 2.81
CA PHE A 19 -4.65 14.75 3.32
C PHE A 19 -4.38 13.27 3.59
N LEU A 20 -4.94 12.74 4.69
CA LEU A 20 -4.95 11.29 4.90
C LEU A 20 -6.14 10.69 4.16
N ARG A 21 -5.86 9.95 3.09
CA ARG A 21 -6.84 9.22 2.28
C ARG A 21 -7.21 7.91 2.94
N ASN A 22 -8.47 7.51 2.78
CA ASN A 22 -8.98 6.25 3.27
C ASN A 22 -8.87 5.15 2.18
N PRO A 23 -8.13 4.05 2.41
CA PRO A 23 -8.06 2.91 1.49
C PRO A 23 -9.44 2.31 1.16
N LEU A 24 -10.38 2.32 2.11
CA LEU A 24 -11.75 1.81 1.91
C LEU A 24 -12.59 2.65 0.94
N LYS A 25 -12.10 3.84 0.57
CA LYS A 25 -12.71 4.75 -0.43
C LYS A 25 -11.86 4.83 -1.69
N ASN A 26 -11.03 3.82 -1.97
CA ASN A 26 -10.15 3.76 -3.13
C ASN A 26 -9.27 5.01 -3.27
N PHE A 27 -8.83 5.57 -2.13
CA PHE A 27 -8.02 6.79 -2.07
C PHE A 27 -8.67 8.05 -2.67
N GLN A 28 -9.97 8.00 -2.97
CA GLN A 28 -10.67 9.14 -3.55
C GLN A 28 -10.84 10.26 -2.52
N PRO A 29 -10.66 11.53 -2.91
CA PRO A 29 -10.82 12.66 -2.00
C PRO A 29 -12.20 12.68 -1.33
N GLN A 30 -12.22 12.73 0.00
CA GLN A 30 -13.45 12.88 0.78
C GLN A 30 -13.43 14.18 1.57
N LYS A 31 -14.62 14.75 1.82
CA LYS A 31 -14.78 15.88 2.75
C LYS A 31 -14.36 15.54 4.18
N THR A 32 -14.37 14.25 4.53
CA THR A 32 -13.97 13.73 5.84
C THR A 32 -12.47 13.49 5.96
N ASP A 33 -11.70 13.68 4.88
CA ASP A 33 -10.26 13.46 4.92
C ASP A 33 -9.59 14.42 5.91
N ILE A 34 -8.54 13.91 6.54
CA ILE A 34 -7.86 14.61 7.63
C ILE A 34 -6.80 15.49 7.02
N PHE A 35 -6.86 16.78 7.33
CA PHE A 35 -5.88 17.74 6.85
C PHE A 35 -4.55 17.54 7.58
N VAL A 36 -3.46 17.46 6.83
CA VAL A 36 -2.10 17.33 7.37
C VAL A 36 -1.33 18.63 7.09
N PRO A 37 -1.03 19.43 8.13
CA PRO A 37 -0.27 20.66 7.97
C PRO A 37 1.12 20.39 7.37
N GLY A 38 1.55 21.23 6.43
CA GLY A 38 2.87 21.11 5.81
C GLY A 38 4.04 21.21 6.80
N LYS A 39 3.83 21.85 7.95
CA LYS A 39 4.82 21.84 9.06
C LYS A 39 5.08 20.43 9.57
N ILE A 40 4.03 19.63 9.80
CA ILE A 40 4.16 18.24 10.26
C ILE A 40 4.83 17.39 9.18
N ILE A 41 4.45 17.57 7.91
CA ILE A 41 5.06 16.84 6.78
C ILE A 41 6.57 17.10 6.73
N LYS A 42 7.00 18.37 6.85
CA LYS A 42 8.41 18.74 6.85
C LYS A 42 9.16 18.25 8.08
N GLU A 43 8.57 18.40 9.28
CA GLU A 43 9.18 18.03 10.55
C GLU A 43 9.52 16.53 10.61
N PHE A 44 8.61 15.66 10.14
CA PHE A 44 8.80 14.22 10.13
C PHE A 44 9.27 13.67 8.78
N ASN A 45 9.70 14.53 7.84
CA ASN A 45 10.10 14.16 6.47
C ASN A 45 9.14 13.15 5.82
N LEU A 46 7.83 13.38 5.95
CA LEU A 46 6.81 12.48 5.42
C LEU A 46 6.77 12.54 3.90
N LYS A 47 6.39 11.41 3.29
CA LYS A 47 6.30 11.24 1.84
C LYS A 47 4.92 10.70 1.48
N ASP A 48 4.52 10.91 0.23
CA ASP A 48 3.32 10.29 -0.32
C ASP A 48 3.32 8.78 -0.10
N GLY A 49 2.15 8.25 0.25
CA GLY A 49 1.97 6.82 0.53
C GLY A 49 2.29 6.40 1.97
N HIS A 50 2.84 7.28 2.82
CA HIS A 50 3.02 6.95 4.24
C HIS A 50 1.68 6.73 4.93
N HIS A 51 1.54 5.60 5.61
CA HIS A 51 0.46 5.35 6.55
C HIS A 51 0.74 6.08 7.85
N VAL A 52 -0.11 7.06 8.19
CA VAL A 52 0.07 7.89 9.36
C VAL A 52 -1.05 7.60 10.35
N LEU A 53 -0.68 7.16 11.55
CA LEU A 53 -1.59 7.09 12.70
C LEU A 53 -1.31 8.30 13.59
N GLY A 54 -2.35 9.06 13.94
CA GLY A 54 -2.17 10.23 14.78
C GLY A 54 -3.43 10.69 15.49
N LYS A 55 -3.28 11.75 16.28
CA LYS A 55 -4.37 12.37 17.04
C LYS A 55 -4.92 13.57 16.30
N LEU A 56 -6.24 13.69 16.34
CA LEU A 56 -6.96 14.80 15.72
C LEU A 56 -6.92 16.06 16.59
N GLY A 57 -6.74 17.20 15.93
CA GLY A 57 -7.02 18.52 16.48
C GLY A 57 -8.51 18.86 16.42
N LYS A 58 -8.89 20.00 17.00
CA LYS A 58 -10.22 20.57 16.82
C LYS A 58 -10.32 21.15 15.41
N ALA A 59 -11.42 20.85 14.70
CA ALA A 59 -11.71 21.54 13.45
C ALA A 59 -11.88 23.04 13.73
N PRO A 60 -11.32 23.93 12.90
CA PRO A 60 -11.53 25.38 13.06
C PRO A 60 -13.02 25.73 12.95
N ASN A 61 -13.71 25.14 11.97
CA ASN A 61 -15.13 25.33 11.72
C ASN A 61 -15.80 23.97 11.39
N PRO A 62 -17.14 23.82 11.56
CA PRO A 62 -17.84 22.56 11.27
C PRO A 62 -17.72 22.05 9.82
N ASN A 63 -17.46 22.95 8.87
CA ASN A 63 -17.36 22.63 7.44
C ASN A 63 -15.92 22.33 6.97
N GLN A 64 -14.93 22.38 7.85
CA GLN A 64 -13.52 22.15 7.50
C GLN A 64 -13.04 20.80 8.02
N SER A 65 -12.12 20.19 7.26
CA SER A 65 -11.40 18.98 7.65
C SER A 65 -10.72 19.16 9.02
N LYS A 66 -10.77 18.11 9.84
CA LYS A 66 -10.04 18.10 11.11
C LYS A 66 -8.53 18.04 10.82
N PRO A 67 -7.71 18.88 11.46
CA PRO A 67 -6.27 18.82 11.28
C PRO A 67 -5.65 17.67 12.08
N LEU A 68 -4.60 17.05 11.55
CA LEU A 68 -3.70 16.19 12.30
C LEU A 68 -2.90 17.06 13.28
N LYS A 69 -2.95 16.74 14.57
CA LYS A 69 -2.25 17.50 15.62
C LYS A 69 -0.94 16.85 16.04
N GLU A 70 -0.92 15.53 16.13
CA GLU A 70 0.20 14.77 16.67
C GLU A 70 0.30 13.44 15.92
N ILE A 71 1.50 13.03 15.54
CA ILE A 71 1.76 11.71 14.96
C ILE A 71 2.06 10.73 16.09
N VAL A 72 1.46 9.55 16.02
CA VAL A 72 1.68 8.44 16.95
C VAL A 72 2.58 7.39 16.29
N LYS A 73 2.29 7.01 15.04
CA LYS A 73 3.08 6.05 14.25
C LYS A 73 3.11 6.42 12.78
N ILE A 74 4.15 5.98 12.09
CA ILE A 74 4.32 6.09 10.64
C ILE A 74 4.64 4.68 10.11
N ASN A 75 3.86 4.17 9.17
CA ASN A 75 3.95 2.81 8.62
C ASN A 75 4.01 1.73 9.71
N GLY A 76 3.17 1.88 10.75
CA GLY A 76 3.15 0.97 11.91
C GLY A 76 4.33 1.11 12.90
N LEU A 77 5.34 1.93 12.57
CA LEU A 77 6.53 2.15 13.39
C LEU A 77 6.37 3.36 14.31
N THR A 78 7.03 3.31 15.46
CA THR A 78 7.23 4.48 16.31
C THR A 78 8.13 5.50 15.61
N ILE A 79 7.95 6.79 15.89
CA ILE A 79 8.74 7.89 15.31
C ILE A 79 10.26 7.61 15.38
N GLN A 80 10.76 7.23 16.56
CA GLN A 80 12.18 6.92 16.81
C GLN A 80 12.75 5.79 15.91
N LYS A 81 11.91 4.86 15.47
CA LYS A 81 12.31 3.76 14.56
C LYS A 81 12.26 4.23 13.12
N TYR A 82 11.22 4.96 12.75
CA TYR A 82 11.04 5.53 11.43
C TYR A 82 12.19 6.47 11.04
N GLU A 83 12.63 7.36 11.95
CA GLU A 83 13.73 8.30 11.71
C GLU A 83 15.08 7.62 11.42
N LYS A 84 15.24 6.36 11.84
CA LYS A 84 16.46 5.58 11.59
C LYS A 84 16.43 4.81 10.27
N LEU A 85 15.30 4.80 9.57
CA LEU A 85 15.19 4.10 8.29
C LEU A 85 16.01 4.81 7.22
N LYS A 86 16.67 4.00 6.38
CA LYS A 86 17.26 4.50 5.14
C LYS A 86 16.16 4.77 4.14
N GLU A 87 16.35 5.79 3.30
CA GLU A 87 15.41 6.06 2.23
C GLU A 87 15.45 4.94 1.19
N TYR A 88 14.27 4.51 0.74
CA TYR A 88 14.15 3.44 -0.27
C TYR A 88 15.03 3.69 -1.51
N LYS A 89 15.11 4.95 -1.99
CA LYS A 89 15.92 5.36 -3.15
C LYS A 89 17.42 5.14 -2.99
N THR A 90 17.92 4.97 -1.75
CA THR A 90 19.33 4.72 -1.47
C THR A 90 19.66 3.22 -1.35
N SER A 91 18.65 2.36 -1.47
CA SER A 91 18.82 0.91 -1.39
C SER A 91 19.54 0.38 -2.63
N VAL A 92 20.34 -0.66 -2.43
CA VAL A 92 20.97 -1.39 -3.54
C VAL A 92 19.92 -2.25 -4.22
N VAL A 93 19.88 -2.20 -5.55
CA VAL A 93 19.04 -3.09 -6.34
C VAL A 93 19.73 -4.44 -6.46
N ILE A 94 19.00 -5.50 -6.15
CA ILE A 94 19.45 -6.89 -6.28
C ILE A 94 18.45 -7.66 -7.14
N ASP A 95 18.90 -8.77 -7.71
CA ASP A 95 18.01 -9.70 -8.38
C ASP A 95 17.16 -10.49 -7.36
N PRO A 96 15.99 -11.01 -7.75
CA PRO A 96 15.17 -11.83 -6.85
C PRO A 96 15.85 -13.15 -6.48
N GLU A 97 16.21 -13.31 -5.20
CA GLU A 97 16.83 -14.53 -4.69
C GLU A 97 15.82 -15.44 -3.95
N GLU A 98 14.73 -14.87 -3.43
CA GLU A 98 13.70 -15.61 -2.69
C GLU A 98 12.52 -15.96 -3.61
N PRO A 99 12.28 -17.24 -3.93
CA PRO A 99 11.18 -17.65 -4.80
C PRO A 99 9.81 -17.57 -4.10
N LEU A 100 8.82 -17.09 -4.82
CA LEU A 100 7.40 -17.15 -4.46
C LEU A 100 6.77 -18.37 -5.13
N LYS A 101 6.56 -19.44 -4.36
CA LYS A 101 5.88 -20.66 -4.82
C LYS A 101 4.43 -20.39 -5.21
N MET A 102 4.07 -20.72 -6.45
CA MET A 102 2.73 -20.53 -7.02
C MET A 102 1.85 -21.77 -6.92
N GLN A 103 2.43 -22.97 -6.83
CA GLN A 103 1.67 -24.19 -6.60
C GLN A 103 1.00 -24.20 -5.22
N MET A 104 -0.34 -24.31 -5.18
CA MET A 104 -1.13 -24.40 -3.94
C MET A 104 -1.45 -25.84 -3.51
N SER A 105 -1.46 -26.81 -4.43
CA SER A 105 -1.73 -28.23 -4.14
C SER A 105 -1.12 -29.15 -5.21
N GLU A 106 -1.14 -30.47 -5.02
CA GLU A 106 -0.57 -31.42 -6.00
C GLU A 106 -1.25 -31.37 -7.38
N ASN A 107 -2.56 -31.13 -7.39
CA ASN A 107 -3.40 -31.05 -8.59
C ASN A 107 -3.44 -29.65 -9.22
N ASP A 108 -2.71 -28.69 -8.65
CA ASP A 108 -2.64 -27.33 -9.17
C ASP A 108 -1.70 -27.23 -10.37
N ILE A 109 -2.24 -27.55 -11.54
CA ILE A 109 -1.50 -27.51 -12.81
C ILE A 109 -1.03 -26.09 -13.12
N THR A 110 -1.85 -25.07 -12.87
CA THR A 110 -1.52 -23.67 -13.18
C THR A 110 -0.31 -23.20 -12.37
N GLY A 111 -0.35 -23.36 -11.05
CA GLY A 111 0.76 -22.96 -10.19
C GLY A 111 2.04 -23.73 -10.50
N ARG A 112 1.93 -25.04 -10.78
CA ARG A 112 3.08 -25.87 -11.21
C ARG A 112 3.70 -25.40 -12.52
N MET A 113 2.89 -25.03 -13.52
CA MET A 113 3.40 -24.52 -14.79
C MET A 113 4.12 -23.19 -14.60
N ILE A 114 3.60 -22.30 -13.75
CA ILE A 114 4.28 -21.03 -13.44
C ILE A 114 5.60 -21.30 -12.74
N ASP A 115 5.62 -22.14 -11.71
CA ASP A 115 6.84 -22.46 -10.95
C ASP A 115 7.93 -23.10 -11.82
N LEU A 116 7.55 -23.91 -12.82
CA LEU A 116 8.50 -24.60 -13.71
C LEU A 116 9.05 -23.72 -14.84
N PHE A 117 8.21 -22.92 -15.50
CA PHE A 117 8.59 -22.22 -16.72
C PHE A 117 8.86 -20.73 -16.51
N THR A 118 8.20 -20.11 -15.54
CA THR A 118 8.28 -18.66 -15.28
C THR A 118 8.28 -18.39 -13.77
N PRO A 119 9.29 -18.87 -13.02
CA PRO A 119 9.34 -18.70 -11.57
C PRO A 119 9.31 -17.21 -11.20
N ILE A 120 8.57 -16.88 -10.14
CA ILE A 120 8.41 -15.52 -9.64
C ILE A 120 9.14 -15.44 -8.30
N GLY A 121 9.98 -14.42 -8.10
CA GLY A 121 10.66 -14.15 -6.82
C GLY A 121 10.26 -12.84 -6.16
N LYS A 122 10.67 -12.62 -4.92
CA LYS A 122 10.50 -11.35 -4.21
C LYS A 122 11.35 -10.27 -4.89
N GLY A 123 10.69 -9.22 -5.37
CA GLY A 123 11.31 -8.18 -6.21
C GLY A 123 11.16 -8.42 -7.72
N GLN A 124 10.52 -9.52 -8.14
CA GLN A 124 10.28 -9.80 -9.55
C GLN A 124 9.40 -8.73 -10.20
N ARG A 125 9.83 -8.30 -11.39
CA ARG A 125 9.01 -7.49 -12.30
C ARG A 125 8.57 -8.40 -13.45
N GLY A 126 7.26 -8.64 -13.54
CA GLY A 126 6.67 -9.54 -14.51
C GLY A 126 5.61 -8.87 -15.36
N MET A 127 5.34 -9.43 -16.54
CA MET A 127 4.27 -9.00 -17.41
C MET A 127 3.53 -10.22 -17.94
N VAL A 128 2.20 -10.24 -17.79
CA VAL A 128 1.34 -11.28 -18.36
C VAL A 128 0.77 -10.73 -19.66
N ILE A 129 1.27 -11.25 -20.79
CA ILE A 129 0.79 -10.90 -22.12
C ILE A 129 -0.27 -11.93 -22.53
N SER A 130 -1.45 -11.48 -22.93
CA SER A 130 -2.51 -12.38 -23.38
C SER A 130 -3.48 -11.67 -24.32
N PRO A 131 -4.01 -12.36 -25.36
CA PRO A 131 -5.16 -11.87 -26.13
C PRO A 131 -6.40 -11.66 -25.25
N PRO A 132 -7.39 -10.87 -25.72
CA PRO A 132 -8.68 -10.76 -25.04
C PRO A 132 -9.30 -12.15 -24.79
N LYS A 133 -9.89 -12.35 -23.61
CA LYS A 133 -10.56 -13.60 -23.17
C LYS A 133 -9.65 -14.84 -23.05
N ALA A 134 -8.33 -14.69 -23.08
CA ALA A 134 -7.37 -15.81 -22.93
C ALA A 134 -7.04 -16.20 -21.48
N GLY A 135 -7.83 -15.74 -20.49
CA GLY A 135 -7.65 -16.16 -19.09
C GLY A 135 -6.68 -15.31 -18.24
N LYS A 136 -6.27 -14.12 -18.69
CA LYS A 136 -5.45 -13.15 -17.91
C LYS A 136 -5.89 -13.04 -16.46
N THR A 137 -7.18 -12.76 -16.28
CA THR A 137 -7.78 -12.55 -14.96
C THR A 137 -7.73 -13.81 -14.09
N SER A 138 -7.86 -15.00 -14.69
CA SER A 138 -7.75 -16.26 -13.97
C SER A 138 -6.33 -16.49 -13.47
N ILE A 139 -5.30 -16.20 -14.30
CA ILE A 139 -3.89 -16.28 -13.90
C ILE A 139 -3.58 -15.29 -12.77
N LEU A 140 -4.00 -14.03 -12.90
CA LEU A 140 -3.75 -13.01 -11.86
C LEU A 140 -4.44 -13.37 -10.53
N LYS A 141 -5.69 -13.83 -10.58
CA LYS A 141 -6.41 -14.33 -9.39
C LYS A 141 -5.70 -15.54 -8.77
N HIS A 142 -5.15 -16.42 -9.61
CA HIS A 142 -4.42 -17.59 -9.15
C HIS A 142 -3.13 -17.19 -8.42
N VAL A 143 -2.29 -16.34 -9.04
CA VAL A 143 -1.06 -15.80 -8.43
C VAL A 143 -1.36 -15.13 -7.09
N ALA A 144 -2.38 -14.27 -7.02
CA ALA A 144 -2.76 -13.60 -5.77
C ALA A 144 -3.13 -14.60 -4.66
N LYS A 145 -3.93 -15.62 -4.98
CA LYS A 145 -4.31 -16.67 -4.02
C LYS A 145 -3.12 -17.50 -3.57
N ALA A 146 -2.25 -17.88 -4.50
CA ALA A 146 -1.06 -18.66 -4.19
C ALA A 146 -0.11 -17.91 -3.28
N VAL A 147 0.11 -16.60 -3.52
CA VAL A 147 0.91 -15.76 -2.63
C VAL A 147 0.28 -15.69 -1.24
N LEU A 148 -1.01 -15.39 -1.13
CA LEU A 148 -1.72 -15.33 0.16
C LEU A 148 -1.69 -16.66 0.93
N GLN A 149 -1.73 -17.80 0.24
CA GLN A 149 -1.72 -19.12 0.87
C GLN A 149 -0.30 -19.53 1.30
N ASN A 150 0.69 -19.31 0.44
CA ASN A 150 2.03 -19.85 0.62
C ASN A 150 3.00 -18.89 1.34
N HIS A 151 2.72 -17.58 1.35
CA HIS A 151 3.62 -16.53 1.84
C HIS A 151 2.87 -15.54 2.75
N ALA A 152 2.70 -15.90 4.01
CA ALA A 152 1.97 -15.08 4.99
C ALA A 152 2.66 -13.75 5.36
N ASP A 153 3.93 -13.60 5.00
CA ASP A 153 4.74 -12.40 5.18
C ASP A 153 4.58 -11.37 4.04
N VAL A 154 3.81 -11.71 2.99
CA VAL A 154 3.64 -10.87 1.81
C VAL A 154 2.26 -10.23 1.76
N ASP A 155 2.24 -8.90 1.72
CA ASP A 155 1.03 -8.14 1.45
C ASP A 155 0.67 -8.17 -0.04
N VAL A 156 -0.58 -8.49 -0.37
CA VAL A 156 -1.07 -8.55 -1.75
C VAL A 156 -2.03 -7.39 -2.04
N PHE A 157 -1.69 -6.60 -3.05
CA PHE A 157 -2.51 -5.49 -3.54
C PHE A 157 -3.02 -5.77 -4.95
N ALA A 158 -4.32 -5.55 -5.19
CA ALA A 158 -4.92 -5.61 -6.51
C ALA A 158 -5.37 -4.21 -6.94
N LEU A 159 -4.69 -3.63 -7.93
CA LEU A 159 -5.05 -2.36 -8.54
C LEU A 159 -5.77 -2.60 -9.86
N LEU A 160 -7.06 -2.25 -9.91
CA LEU A 160 -7.89 -2.35 -11.10
C LEU A 160 -8.03 -0.97 -11.72
N ILE A 161 -7.60 -0.82 -12.98
CA ILE A 161 -7.64 0.45 -13.71
C ILE A 161 -8.55 0.26 -14.91
N ASP A 162 -9.58 1.11 -15.02
CA ASP A 162 -10.54 1.11 -16.13
C ASP A 162 -11.15 -0.28 -16.43
N GLU A 163 -11.27 -1.11 -15.38
CA GLU A 163 -11.92 -2.41 -15.45
C GLU A 163 -13.40 -2.26 -15.12
N ARG A 164 -14.18 -3.22 -15.59
CA ARG A 164 -15.63 -3.21 -15.41
C ARG A 164 -16.02 -3.58 -13.97
N PRO A 165 -17.16 -3.09 -13.46
CA PRO A 165 -17.54 -3.24 -12.05
C PRO A 165 -18.06 -4.63 -11.67
N GLU A 166 -18.45 -5.48 -12.63
CA GLU A 166 -18.93 -6.86 -12.39
C GLU A 166 -17.87 -7.83 -11.84
#